data_AF-A0A662UDC2-F1
#
_entry.id   AF-A0A662UDC2-F1
#
_cell.length_a   1.000
_cell.length_b   1.000
_cell.length_c   1.000
_cell.angle_alpha   90.00
_cell.angle_beta   90.00
_cell.angle_gamma   90.00
#
_symmetry.space_group_name_H-M   'P 1'
#
loop_
_entity.id
_entity.type
_entity.pdbx_description
1 polymer ?
#
loop_
_entity_poly.entity_id
_entity_poly.type
_entity_poly.pdbx_seq_one_letter_code
_entity_poly.pdbx_strand_id
1 'polypeptide(L)'
;MDSTDMNTKMRHSVPINEIITKLGTHPFKGLKSSIVDDRIKEYGFNVIREVKRSIFMIFLDQFKSFLVLILIVAAIFSLILGGVKDASVILAIVLLMSILSFIQEYRAEKTITKLGILTNRSMIYALIVSVILQLLAIYCVPLMFDVKPLLLGDLAFIVILSLTLILIDETRKTLKVKIYWVLY
;
A
#
# COMPACT_ATOMS: atom_id res chain seq x y z
N MET A 1 -5.24 -5.17 41.77
CA MET A 1 -6.28 -4.49 40.97
C MET A 1 -5.86 -4.61 39.52
N ASP A 2 -6.68 -5.30 38.75
CA ASP A 2 -6.28 -6.18 37.66
C ASP A 2 -5.97 -5.44 36.35
N SER A 3 -4.81 -5.71 35.74
CA SER A 3 -4.35 -5.07 34.49
C SER A 3 -5.21 -5.41 33.27
N THR A 4 -6.12 -6.39 33.41
CA THR A 4 -6.96 -6.96 32.35
C THR A 4 -8.27 -6.20 32.10
N ASP A 5 -8.72 -5.33 33.02
CA ASP A 5 -10.04 -4.65 32.93
C ASP A 5 -10.04 -3.37 32.04
N MET A 6 -8.89 -3.01 31.47
CA MET A 6 -8.74 -1.82 30.62
C MET A 6 -8.81 -2.11 29.11
N ASN A 7 -8.99 -3.37 28.69
CA ASN A 7 -9.03 -3.70 27.27
C ASN A 7 -10.42 -3.48 26.63
N THR A 8 -11.47 -3.37 27.45
CA THR A 8 -12.87 -3.23 27.00
C THR A 8 -13.43 -1.80 27.13
N LYS A 9 -12.85 -0.95 28.00
CA LYS A 9 -13.32 0.43 28.21
C LYS A 9 -12.54 1.39 27.29
N MET A 10 -13.24 2.12 26.42
CA MET A 10 -12.64 3.09 25.51
C MET A 10 -11.73 4.08 26.26
N ARG A 11 -10.43 4.09 25.94
CA ARG A 11 -9.36 4.82 26.67
C ARG A 11 -9.60 6.32 26.83
N HIS A 12 -10.45 6.93 26.00
CA HIS A 12 -10.82 8.34 26.07
C HIS A 12 -11.97 8.65 27.05
N SER A 13 -12.66 7.64 27.57
CA SER A 13 -13.75 7.78 28.56
C SER A 13 -13.27 7.58 30.02
N VAL A 14 -11.97 7.47 30.26
CA VAL A 14 -11.40 7.28 31.60
C VAL A 14 -11.24 8.64 32.28
N PRO A 15 -11.71 8.83 33.54
CA PRO A 15 -11.59 10.09 34.26
C PRO A 15 -10.12 10.48 34.51
N ILE A 16 -9.85 11.79 34.47
CA ILE A 16 -8.49 12.36 34.50
C ILE A 16 -7.68 11.93 35.74
N ASN A 17 -8.32 11.82 36.91
CA ASN A 17 -7.63 11.39 38.13
C ASN A 17 -7.10 9.96 38.03
N GLU A 18 -7.84 9.07 37.38
CA GLU A 18 -7.44 7.67 37.20
C GLU A 18 -6.27 7.55 36.22
N ILE A 19 -6.26 8.38 35.16
CA ILE A 19 -5.16 8.49 34.20
C ILE A 19 -3.88 9.00 34.86
N ILE A 20 -3.97 10.05 35.68
CA ILE A 20 -2.84 10.66 36.41
C ILE A 20 -2.19 9.64 37.34
N THR A 21 -3.02 8.88 38.07
CA THR A 21 -2.57 7.86 39.02
C THR A 21 -1.90 6.70 38.28
N LYS A 22 -2.48 6.25 37.16
CA LYS A 22 -1.97 5.11 36.38
C LYS A 22 -0.71 5.45 35.59
N LEU A 23 -0.58 6.67 35.07
CA LEU A 23 0.62 7.16 34.38
C LEU A 23 1.69 7.68 35.34
N GLY A 24 1.41 7.76 36.65
CA GLY A 24 2.35 8.25 37.66
C GLY A 24 2.89 9.66 37.37
N THR A 25 2.03 10.55 36.86
CA THR A 25 2.41 11.90 36.41
C THR A 25 1.72 12.96 37.25
N HIS A 26 2.33 14.13 37.44
CA HIS A 26 1.69 15.23 38.16
C HIS A 26 0.85 16.10 37.20
N PRO A 27 -0.39 16.51 37.56
CA PRO A 27 -1.27 17.28 36.66
C PRO A 27 -0.67 18.62 36.20
N PHE A 28 0.01 19.34 37.09
CA PHE A 28 0.56 20.67 36.80
C PHE A 28 2.07 20.71 36.54
N LYS A 29 2.81 19.67 36.95
CA LYS A 29 4.28 19.65 36.89
C LYS A 29 4.83 18.59 35.92
N GLY A 30 3.96 17.74 35.38
CA GLY A 30 4.35 16.65 34.49
C GLY A 30 5.18 15.58 35.20
N LEU A 31 6.05 14.91 34.43
CA LEU A 31 6.96 13.89 34.89
C LEU A 31 8.30 14.49 35.33
N LYS A 32 8.91 13.91 36.36
CA LYS A 32 10.30 14.22 36.73
C LYS A 32 11.26 13.71 35.68
N SER A 33 12.34 14.46 35.42
CA SER A 33 13.39 14.07 34.46
C SER A 33 13.97 12.68 34.74
N SER A 34 14.15 12.31 36.01
CA SER A 34 14.64 10.98 36.38
C SER A 34 13.73 9.84 35.92
N ILE A 35 12.40 10.02 35.99
CA ILE A 35 11.41 9.02 35.54
C ILE A 35 11.39 8.96 34.01
N VAL A 36 11.65 10.09 33.35
CA VAL A 36 11.73 10.14 31.88
C VAL A 36 12.91 9.31 31.39
N ASP A 37 14.08 9.45 32.01
CA ASP A 37 15.28 8.70 31.62
C ASP A 37 15.10 7.19 31.82
N ASP A 38 14.47 6.78 32.92
CA ASP A 38 14.17 5.36 33.18
C ASP A 38 13.16 4.80 32.17
N ARG A 39 12.12 5.57 31.83
CA ARG A 39 11.14 5.16 30.80
C ARG A 39 11.74 5.10 29.40
N ILE A 40 12.67 5.99 29.05
CA ILE A 40 13.35 5.93 27.75
C ILE A 40 14.21 4.65 27.66
N LYS A 41 14.82 4.19 28.76
CA LYS A 41 15.56 2.92 28.80
C LYS A 41 14.65 1.71 28.67
N GLU A 42 13.48 1.73 29.31
CA GLU A 42 12.53 0.61 29.33
C GLU A 42 11.73 0.49 28.02
N TYR A 43 11.19 1.60 27.52
CA TYR A 43 10.29 1.63 26.36
C TYR A 43 10.99 2.02 25.05
N GLY A 44 12.19 2.59 25.12
CA GLY A 44 12.87 3.19 23.98
C GLY A 44 12.31 4.56 23.58
N PHE A 45 12.99 5.22 22.64
CA PHE A 45 12.48 6.45 22.06
C PHE A 45 11.22 6.18 21.23
N ASN A 46 10.19 7.02 21.40
CA ASN A 46 8.96 6.95 20.62
C ASN A 46 9.18 7.50 19.19
N VAL A 47 10.01 6.80 18.42
CA VAL A 47 10.34 7.13 17.03
C VAL A 47 9.91 5.95 16.16
N ILE A 48 9.07 6.23 15.16
CA ILE A 48 8.67 5.24 14.16
C ILE A 48 9.92 4.86 13.38
N ARG A 49 10.33 3.59 13.48
CA ARG A 49 11.54 3.08 12.82
C ARG A 49 11.27 3.02 11.31
N GLU A 50 11.82 3.98 10.56
CA GLU A 50 11.77 3.97 9.10
C GLU A 50 12.60 2.80 8.56
N VAL A 51 11.93 1.72 8.15
CA VAL A 51 12.60 0.60 7.47
C VAL A 51 12.89 1.04 6.04
N LYS A 52 14.09 1.56 5.79
CA LYS A 52 14.54 1.91 4.44
C LYS A 52 14.64 0.64 3.60
N ARG A 53 13.66 0.40 2.73
CA ARG A 53 13.76 -0.65 1.72
C ARG A 53 14.72 -0.21 0.62
N SER A 54 15.61 -1.11 0.18
CA SER A 54 16.51 -0.84 -0.94
C SER A 54 15.71 -0.70 -2.24
N ILE A 55 16.04 0.31 -3.04
CA ILE A 55 15.39 0.60 -4.34
C ILE A 55 15.41 -0.62 -5.27
N PHE A 56 16.53 -1.35 -5.31
CA PHE A 56 16.64 -2.60 -6.08
C PHE A 56 15.70 -3.68 -5.58
N MET A 57 15.45 -3.74 -4.28
CA MET A 57 14.57 -4.73 -3.68
C MET A 57 13.09 -4.44 -3.99
N ILE A 58 12.72 -3.15 -4.04
CA ILE A 58 11.38 -2.71 -4.48
C ILE A 58 11.19 -3.05 -5.97
N PHE A 59 12.20 -2.80 -6.81
CA PHE A 59 12.15 -3.16 -8.24
C PHE A 59 12.05 -4.68 -8.46
N LEU A 60 12.81 -5.49 -7.73
CA LEU A 60 12.72 -6.95 -7.85
C LEU A 60 11.38 -7.53 -7.37
N ASP A 61 10.71 -6.86 -6.44
CA ASP A 61 9.40 -7.31 -5.97
C ASP A 61 8.30 -7.15 -7.04
N GLN A 62 8.46 -6.21 -7.99
CA GLN A 62 7.57 -6.08 -9.15
C GLN A 62 7.48 -7.38 -9.98
N PHE A 63 8.59 -8.10 -10.15
CA PHE A 63 8.61 -9.37 -10.90
C PHE A 63 7.88 -10.52 -10.20
N LYS A 64 7.59 -10.39 -8.90
CA LYS A 64 6.80 -11.37 -8.15
C LYS A 64 5.29 -11.09 -8.21
N SER A 65 4.88 -9.99 -8.83
CA SER A 65 3.47 -9.70 -9.06
C SER A 65 2.87 -10.72 -10.01
N PHE A 66 1.69 -11.24 -9.68
CA PHE A 66 0.99 -12.23 -10.48
C PHE A 66 0.74 -11.74 -11.92
N LEU A 67 0.41 -10.46 -12.09
CA LEU A 67 0.24 -9.85 -13.41
C LEU A 67 1.53 -9.88 -14.23
N VAL A 68 2.68 -9.50 -13.64
CA VAL A 68 3.96 -9.48 -14.36
C VAL A 68 4.36 -10.89 -14.78
N LEU A 69 4.11 -11.90 -13.95
CA LEU A 69 4.37 -13.30 -14.28
C LEU A 69 3.53 -13.77 -15.49
N ILE A 70 2.25 -13.39 -15.55
CA ILE A 70 1.39 -13.66 -16.72
C ILE A 70 1.96 -13.01 -17.98
N LEU A 71 2.39 -11.74 -17.91
CA LEU A 71 2.97 -11.06 -19.08
C LEU A 71 4.29 -11.69 -19.52
N ILE A 72 5.14 -12.15 -18.59
CA ILE A 72 6.37 -12.88 -18.92
C ILE A 72 6.04 -14.18 -19.65
N VAL A 73 5.06 -14.94 -19.14
CA VAL A 73 4.60 -16.18 -19.80
C VAL A 73 4.04 -15.88 -21.19
N ALA A 74 3.23 -14.82 -21.35
CA ALA A 74 2.71 -14.39 -22.65
C ALA A 74 3.83 -14.00 -23.63
N ALA A 75 4.86 -13.29 -23.15
CA ALA A 75 6.03 -12.94 -23.97
C ALA A 75 6.81 -14.19 -24.41
N ILE A 76 6.97 -15.18 -23.54
CA ILE A 76 7.60 -16.47 -23.87
C ILE A 76 6.78 -17.22 -24.94
N PHE A 77 5.47 -17.32 -24.77
CA PHE A 77 4.59 -17.94 -25.78
C PHE A 77 4.67 -17.21 -27.12
N SER A 78 4.70 -15.88 -27.10
CA SER A 78 4.84 -15.06 -28.29
C SER A 78 6.18 -15.31 -29.02
N LEU A 79 7.28 -15.48 -28.28
CA LEU A 79 8.58 -15.86 -28.86
C LEU A 79 8.55 -17.27 -29.48
N ILE A 80 7.94 -18.24 -28.79
CA ILE A 80 7.81 -19.62 -29.30
C ILE A 80 7.01 -19.65 -30.61
N LEU A 81 5.99 -18.80 -30.72
CA LEU A 81 5.18 -18.63 -31.94
C LEU A 81 5.92 -17.86 -33.06
N GLY A 82 7.17 -17.44 -32.85
CA GLY A 82 7.98 -16.68 -33.81
C GLY A 82 7.65 -15.19 -33.87
N GLY A 83 6.76 -14.71 -33.00
CA GLY A 83 6.32 -13.32 -32.91
C GLY A 83 7.30 -12.43 -32.14
N VAL A 84 8.55 -12.29 -32.61
CA VAL A 84 9.58 -11.50 -31.92
C VAL A 84 9.14 -10.03 -31.73
N LYS A 85 8.40 -9.48 -32.70
CA LYS A 85 7.84 -8.12 -32.61
C LYS A 85 6.81 -8.03 -31.46
N ASP A 86 5.88 -8.95 -31.37
CA ASP A 86 4.83 -8.94 -30.34
C ASP A 86 5.42 -9.13 -28.94
N ALA A 87 6.37 -10.07 -28.80
CA ALA A 87 7.10 -10.26 -27.55
C ALA A 87 7.87 -9.00 -27.13
N SER A 88 8.48 -8.28 -28.08
CA SER A 88 9.20 -7.03 -27.79
C SER A 88 8.27 -5.92 -27.30
N VAL A 89 7.05 -5.84 -27.84
CA VAL A 89 6.03 -4.88 -27.39
C VAL A 89 5.57 -5.21 -25.97
N ILE A 90 5.30 -6.49 -25.68
CA ILE A 90 4.90 -6.93 -24.33
C ILE A 90 6.00 -6.60 -23.32
N LEU A 91 7.27 -6.89 -23.64
CA LEU A 91 8.40 -6.56 -22.77
C LEU A 91 8.55 -5.05 -22.54
N ALA A 92 8.38 -4.24 -23.59
CA ALA A 92 8.41 -2.78 -23.47
C ALA A 92 7.30 -2.26 -22.55
N ILE A 93 6.09 -2.81 -22.65
CA ILE A 93 4.95 -2.46 -21.77
C ILE A 93 5.26 -2.83 -20.32
N VAL A 94 5.77 -4.05 -20.07
CA VAL A 94 6.14 -4.50 -18.72
C VAL A 94 7.18 -3.57 -18.10
N LEU A 95 8.22 -3.21 -18.84
CA LEU A 95 9.27 -2.29 -18.38
C LEU A 95 8.70 -0.91 -18.05
N LEU A 96 7.87 -0.36 -18.94
CA LEU A 96 7.26 0.96 -18.75
C LEU A 96 6.33 0.96 -17.53
N MET A 97 5.48 -0.07 -17.38
CA MET A 97 4.60 -0.23 -16.22
C MET A 97 5.38 -0.36 -14.92
N SER A 98 6.45 -1.15 -14.91
CA SER A 98 7.31 -1.32 -13.73
C SER A 98 7.93 0.00 -13.28
N ILE A 99 8.44 0.80 -14.22
CA ILE A 99 9.02 2.13 -13.93
C ILE A 99 7.93 3.08 -13.39
N LEU A 100 6.77 3.14 -14.04
CA LEU A 100 5.67 4.01 -13.61
C LEU A 100 5.17 3.61 -12.21
N SER A 101 4.93 2.32 -11.95
CA SER A 101 4.51 1.83 -10.65
C SER A 101 5.58 2.07 -9.58
N PHE A 102 6.87 1.92 -9.89
CA PHE A 102 7.95 2.26 -8.97
C PHE A 102 7.92 3.76 -8.59
N ILE A 103 7.73 4.64 -9.56
CA ILE A 103 7.60 6.10 -9.30
C ILE A 103 6.36 6.40 -8.45
N GLN A 104 5.24 5.70 -8.69
CA GLN A 104 4.01 5.85 -7.90
C GLN A 104 4.23 5.40 -6.45
N GLU A 105 4.83 4.23 -6.24
CA GLU A 105 5.14 3.68 -4.91
C GLU A 105 6.06 4.63 -4.14
N TYR A 106 7.13 5.11 -4.79
CA TYR A 106 8.10 6.02 -4.19
C TYR A 106 7.48 7.38 -3.79
N ARG A 107 6.54 7.89 -4.60
CA ARG A 107 5.79 9.11 -4.27
C ARG A 107 4.79 8.88 -3.13
N ALA A 108 4.14 7.73 -3.08
CA ALA A 108 3.20 7.37 -2.02
C ALA A 108 3.91 7.26 -0.66
N GLU A 109 5.05 6.59 -0.61
CA GLU A 109 5.84 6.39 0.62
C GLU A 109 6.30 7.72 1.24
N LYS A 110 6.75 8.67 0.41
CA LYS A 110 7.12 10.02 0.88
C LYS A 110 5.94 10.82 1.45
N THR A 111 4.73 10.55 1.00
CA THR A 111 3.53 11.32 1.38
C THR A 111 2.90 10.78 2.67
N ILE A 112 2.83 9.44 2.80
CA ILE A 112 2.20 8.77 3.95
C ILE A 112 3.03 8.97 5.24
N THR A 113 4.35 9.10 5.14
CA THR A 113 5.24 9.21 6.31
C THR A 113 5.10 10.54 7.06
N LYS A 114 4.49 11.57 6.47
CA LYS A 114 4.45 12.93 7.06
C LYS A 114 3.06 13.48 7.40
N LEU A 115 1.99 13.00 6.78
CA LEU A 115 0.64 13.51 7.02
C LEU A 115 -0.38 12.44 6.59
N GLY A 116 -1.46 12.27 7.34
CA GLY A 116 -2.53 11.34 6.99
C GLY A 116 -3.02 11.56 5.55
N ILE A 117 -3.37 10.46 4.87
CA ILE A 117 -3.73 10.39 3.43
C ILE A 117 -4.75 11.44 2.97
N LEU A 118 -5.60 11.92 3.88
CA LEU A 118 -6.68 12.88 3.59
C LEU A 118 -6.38 14.33 4.01
N THR A 119 -5.25 14.59 4.68
CA THR A 119 -4.94 15.93 5.19
C THR A 119 -4.31 16.83 4.12
N ASN A 120 -3.70 16.25 3.09
CA ASN A 120 -3.00 16.98 2.04
C ASN A 120 -3.91 17.25 0.83
N ARG A 121 -4.44 18.48 0.72
CA ARG A 121 -5.31 18.91 -0.38
C ARG A 121 -4.68 18.69 -1.78
N SER A 122 -3.37 18.87 -1.92
CA SER A 122 -2.67 18.69 -3.20
C SER A 122 -2.66 17.24 -3.68
N MET A 123 -2.63 16.28 -2.75
CA MET A 123 -2.71 14.84 -3.07
C MET A 123 -4.11 14.45 -3.54
N ILE A 124 -5.15 15.04 -2.94
CA ILE A 124 -6.55 14.80 -3.33
C ILE A 124 -6.79 15.28 -4.77
N TYR A 125 -6.33 16.49 -5.12
CA TYR A 125 -6.44 16.97 -6.50
C TYR A 125 -5.68 16.07 -7.48
N ALA A 126 -4.45 15.64 -7.15
CA ALA A 126 -3.68 14.75 -8.01
C ALA A 126 -4.38 13.39 -8.24
N LEU A 127 -4.96 12.80 -7.20
CA LEU A 127 -5.67 11.53 -7.27
C LEU A 127 -6.92 11.65 -8.15
N ILE A 128 -7.74 12.69 -7.90
CA ILE A 128 -8.96 12.95 -8.67
C ILE A 128 -8.64 13.20 -10.15
N VAL A 129 -7.64 14.05 -10.44
CA VAL A 129 -7.21 14.33 -11.81
C VAL A 129 -6.74 13.05 -12.51
N SER A 130 -6.00 12.17 -11.82
CA SER A 130 -5.54 10.91 -12.43
C SER A 130 -6.68 9.96 -12.79
N VAL A 131 -7.68 9.83 -11.91
CA VAL A 131 -8.85 8.96 -12.14
C VAL A 131 -9.70 9.52 -13.27
N ILE A 132 -9.91 10.83 -13.30
CA ILE A 132 -10.63 11.50 -14.40
C ILE A 132 -9.90 11.27 -15.73
N LEU A 133 -8.57 11.40 -15.76
CA LEU A 133 -7.80 11.24 -16.99
C LEU A 133 -7.84 9.78 -17.49
N GLN A 134 -7.82 8.79 -16.58
CA GLN A 134 -7.98 7.38 -16.93
C GLN A 134 -9.37 7.09 -17.48
N LEU A 135 -10.43 7.56 -16.81
CA LEU A 135 -11.80 7.40 -17.30
C LEU A 135 -11.97 8.08 -18.66
N LEU A 136 -11.44 9.30 -18.82
CA LEU A 136 -11.49 10.01 -20.09
C LEU A 136 -10.74 9.24 -21.18
N ALA A 137 -9.55 8.71 -20.91
CA ALA A 137 -8.84 7.89 -21.89
C ALA A 137 -9.62 6.61 -22.26
N ILE A 138 -10.21 5.92 -21.28
CA ILE A 138 -10.99 4.70 -21.49
C ILE A 138 -12.23 4.97 -22.35
N TYR A 139 -12.91 6.11 -22.16
CA TYR A 139 -14.13 6.44 -22.91
C TYR A 139 -13.88 7.19 -24.22
N CYS A 140 -12.84 8.01 -24.29
CA CYS A 140 -12.57 8.90 -25.43
C CYS A 140 -11.79 8.21 -26.54
N VAL A 141 -10.86 7.29 -26.23
CA VAL A 141 -10.10 6.55 -27.26
C VAL A 141 -11.02 5.67 -28.12
N PRO A 142 -11.96 4.88 -27.56
CA PRO A 142 -12.89 4.10 -28.39
C PRO A 142 -13.78 4.98 -29.28
N LEU A 143 -14.16 6.16 -28.79
CA LEU A 143 -14.98 7.14 -29.52
C LEU A 143 -14.27 7.68 -30.78
N MET A 144 -12.94 7.76 -30.78
CA MET A 144 -12.16 8.21 -31.94
C MET A 144 -11.83 7.10 -32.96
N PHE A 145 -11.96 5.83 -32.58
CA PHE A 145 -11.55 4.68 -33.40
C PHE A 145 -12.70 3.75 -33.81
N ASP A 146 -13.96 4.20 -33.72
CA ASP A 146 -15.17 3.42 -34.03
C ASP A 146 -15.27 2.07 -33.29
N VAL A 147 -14.56 1.97 -32.16
CA VAL A 147 -14.57 0.77 -31.31
C VAL A 147 -15.78 0.86 -30.41
N LYS A 148 -16.61 -0.19 -30.36
CA LYS A 148 -17.84 -0.20 -29.58
C LYS A 148 -17.56 0.20 -28.12
N PRO A 149 -18.32 1.15 -27.54
CA PRO A 149 -18.12 1.54 -26.15
C PRO A 149 -18.44 0.35 -25.23
N LEU A 150 -17.58 0.13 -24.23
CA LEU A 150 -17.78 -0.90 -23.21
C LEU A 150 -19.11 -0.66 -22.47
N LEU A 151 -19.98 -1.67 -22.45
CA LEU A 151 -21.28 -1.60 -21.77
C LEU A 151 -21.07 -1.57 -20.26
N LEU A 152 -22.00 -0.96 -19.49
CA LEU A 152 -21.94 -0.99 -18.02
C LEU A 152 -21.84 -2.42 -17.46
N GLY A 153 -22.40 -3.40 -18.17
CA GLY A 153 -22.33 -4.82 -17.82
C GLY A 153 -20.90 -5.41 -17.93
N ASP A 154 -20.14 -5.03 -18.96
CA ASP A 154 -18.75 -5.47 -19.13
C ASP A 154 -17.84 -4.89 -18.04
N LEU A 155 -18.12 -3.66 -17.64
CA LEU A 155 -17.42 -2.99 -16.54
C LEU A 155 -17.66 -3.71 -15.21
N ALA A 156 -18.91 -4.11 -14.93
CA ALA A 156 -19.23 -4.91 -13.74
C ALA A 156 -18.51 -6.28 -13.77
N PHE A 157 -18.44 -6.93 -14.92
CA PHE A 157 -17.71 -8.19 -15.08
C PHE A 157 -16.20 -8.02 -14.83
N ILE A 158 -15.59 -6.97 -15.37
CA ILE A 158 -14.17 -6.63 -15.13
C ILE A 158 -13.92 -6.37 -13.64
N VAL A 159 -14.83 -5.65 -12.97
CA VAL A 159 -14.72 -5.38 -11.53
C VAL A 159 -14.75 -6.69 -10.73
N ILE A 160 -15.67 -7.60 -11.04
CA ILE A 160 -15.73 -8.92 -10.38
C ILE A 160 -14.46 -9.74 -10.62
N LEU A 161 -13.96 -9.74 -11.87
CA LEU A 161 -12.74 -10.47 -12.23
C LEU A 161 -11.51 -9.89 -11.51
N SER A 162 -11.42 -8.56 -11.41
CA SER A 162 -10.36 -7.87 -10.66
C SER A 162 -10.41 -8.15 -9.15
N LEU A 163 -11.60 -8.24 -8.56
CA LEU A 163 -11.81 -8.63 -7.17
C LEU A 163 -11.30 -10.05 -6.90
N THR A 164 -11.50 -10.95 -7.86
CA THR A 164 -11.03 -12.34 -7.78
C THR A 164 -9.49 -12.40 -7.79
N LEU A 165 -8.84 -11.60 -8.64
CA LEU A 165 -7.38 -11.48 -8.68
C LEU A 165 -6.81 -10.90 -7.37
N ILE A 166 -7.47 -9.89 -6.79
CA ILE A 166 -7.05 -9.30 -5.51
C ILE A 166 -7.07 -10.33 -4.38
N LEU A 167 -8.12 -11.16 -4.30
CA LEU A 167 -8.20 -12.23 -3.30
C LEU A 167 -7.04 -13.23 -3.39
N ILE A 168 -6.62 -13.57 -4.62
CA ILE A 168 -5.45 -14.42 -4.85
C ILE A 168 -4.16 -13.73 -4.37
N ASP A 169 -4.02 -12.43 -4.61
CA ASP A 169 -2.85 -11.68 -4.16
C ASP A 169 -2.77 -11.58 -2.63
N GLU A 170 -3.91 -11.30 -1.98
CA GLU A 170 -4.03 -11.15 -0.53
C GLU A 170 -3.75 -12.47 0.21
N THR A 171 -4.26 -13.59 -0.32
CA THR A 171 -3.99 -14.92 0.24
C THR A 171 -2.50 -15.28 0.15
N ARG A 172 -1.83 -14.99 -0.97
CA ARG A 172 -0.38 -15.20 -1.12
C ARG A 172 0.43 -14.34 -0.15
N LYS A 173 0.06 -13.06 0.03
CA LYS A 173 0.73 -12.14 0.96
C LYS A 173 0.64 -12.65 2.40
N THR A 174 -0.54 -13.11 2.80
CA THR A 174 -0.78 -13.71 4.12
C THR A 174 0.07 -14.96 4.33
N LEU A 175 0.22 -15.81 3.31
CA LEU A 175 1.05 -17.01 3.38
C LEU A 175 2.54 -16.69 3.55
N LYS A 176 3.06 -15.69 2.82
CA LYS A 176 4.45 -15.22 2.98
C LYS A 176 4.70 -14.69 4.39
N VAL A 177 3.81 -13.84 4.92
CA VAL A 177 3.94 -13.31 6.28
C VAL A 177 3.99 -14.46 7.29
N LYS A 178 3.13 -15.46 7.16
CA LYS A 178 3.10 -16.63 8.05
C LYS A 178 4.39 -17.46 7.98
N ILE A 179 5.00 -17.60 6.80
CA ILE A 179 6.28 -18.31 6.61
C ILE A 179 7.46 -17.54 7.22
N TYR A 180 7.51 -16.21 7.08
CA TYR A 180 8.57 -15.39 7.70
C TYR A 180 8.57 -15.45 9.22
N TRP A 181 7.39 -15.57 9.85
CA TRP A 181 7.25 -15.77 11.31
C TRP A 181 7.59 -17.19 11.79
N VAL A 182 7.72 -18.17 10.89
CA VAL A 182 8.06 -19.56 11.24
C VAL A 182 9.56 -19.85 11.11
N LEU A 183 10.30 -19.01 10.36
CA LEU A 183 11.74 -19.15 10.10
C LEU A 183 12.63 -18.23 10.96
N TYR A 184 12.04 -17.46 11.88
CA TYR A 184 12.71 -16.62 12.89
C TYR A 184 12.02 -16.78 14.24
#